data_AF-A0A2E2XLN3-F1
#
_entry.id   AF-A0A2E2XLN3-F1
#
_cell.length_a   1.000
_cell.length_b   1.000
_cell.length_c   1.000
_cell.angle_alpha   90.00
_cell.angle_beta   90.00
_cell.angle_gamma   90.00
#
_symmetry.space_group_name_H-M   'P 1'
#
loop_
_entity.id
_entity.type
_entity.pdbx_description
1 polymer ?
#
loop_
_entity_poly.entity_id
_entity_poly.type
_entity_poly.pdbx_seq_one_letter_code
_entity_poly.pdbx_strand_id
1 'polypeptide(L)'
;MKLDKIQGLFGAFGLALLLVACQPIASIHQPTASKSQAGQRVQCPSPRPQMCTRQYDPVCAVTSDGLRSTQGNACSACSNAAIVAYIAGECVSAD
;
A
#
# COMPACT_ATOMS: atom_id res chain seq x y z
N MET A 1 -12.10 -53.49 -0.32
CA MET A 1 -10.90 -53.85 -1.11
C MET A 1 -11.23 -53.77 -2.59
N LYS A 2 -10.75 -52.74 -3.30
CA LYS A 2 -10.52 -52.80 -4.75
C LYS A 2 -9.39 -51.83 -5.06
N LEU A 3 -8.18 -52.39 -5.03
CA LEU A 3 -6.93 -51.76 -5.37
C LEU A 3 -6.51 -52.40 -6.69
N ASP A 4 -6.78 -51.73 -7.81
CA ASP A 4 -6.19 -52.06 -9.11
C ASP A 4 -5.59 -50.74 -9.63
N LYS A 5 -4.42 -50.39 -9.11
CA LYS A 5 -3.10 -50.57 -9.76
C LYS A 5 -2.86 -49.57 -10.91
N ILE A 6 -2.47 -48.39 -10.45
CA ILE A 6 -1.50 -47.48 -11.06
C ILE A 6 -0.26 -48.28 -11.49
N GLN A 7 -0.07 -48.52 -12.79
CA GLN A 7 1.24 -48.57 -13.47
C GLN A 7 1.06 -48.88 -14.95
N GLY A 8 1.37 -47.88 -15.79
CA GLY A 8 1.22 -47.90 -17.24
C GLY A 8 1.13 -46.46 -17.74
N LEU A 9 1.88 -45.55 -17.14
CA LEU A 9 3.28 -45.30 -17.51
C LEU A 9 3.36 -44.57 -18.85
N PHE A 10 3.20 -43.25 -18.77
CA PHE A 10 4.16 -42.27 -19.31
C PHE A 10 4.50 -42.31 -20.81
N GLY A 11 3.60 -42.73 -21.71
CA GLY A 11 3.84 -42.67 -23.16
C GLY A 11 3.20 -41.47 -23.89
N ALA A 12 2.16 -40.84 -23.34
CA ALA A 12 1.34 -39.87 -24.08
C ALA A 12 1.23 -38.47 -23.42
N PHE A 13 1.80 -38.27 -22.23
CA PHE A 13 1.77 -36.99 -21.51
C PHE A 13 3.08 -36.18 -21.63
N GLY A 14 3.94 -36.52 -22.60
CA GLY A 14 5.21 -35.83 -22.85
C GLY A 14 5.16 -34.69 -23.87
N LEU A 15 4.09 -34.57 -24.67
CA LEU A 15 4.01 -33.59 -25.77
C LEU A 15 2.99 -32.46 -25.55
N ALA A 16 2.32 -32.42 -24.40
CA ALA A 16 1.31 -31.39 -24.07
C ALA A 16 1.70 -30.52 -22.86
N LEU A 17 3.00 -30.39 -22.58
CA LEU A 17 3.53 -29.65 -21.43
C LEU A 17 4.54 -28.55 -21.84
N LEU A 18 4.35 -27.93 -23.01
CA LEU A 18 5.26 -26.88 -23.55
C LEU A 18 4.59 -25.52 -23.86
N LEU A 19 3.35 -25.26 -23.43
CA LEU A 19 2.67 -23.98 -23.70
C LEU A 19 2.03 -23.32 -22.46
N VAL A 20 2.69 -23.38 -21.30
CA VAL A 20 2.35 -22.48 -20.17
C VAL A 20 3.55 -21.61 -19.86
N ALA A 21 3.77 -20.58 -20.69
CA ALA A 21 4.77 -19.55 -20.46
C ALA A 21 4.28 -18.19 -21.00
N CYS A 22 3.22 -17.65 -20.39
CA CYS A 22 3.01 -16.19 -20.34
C CYS A 22 1.91 -15.82 -19.33
N GLN A 23 2.13 -16.10 -18.04
CA GLN A 23 1.39 -15.41 -16.98
C GLN A 23 2.29 -14.25 -16.51
N PRO A 24 1.93 -12.97 -16.72
CA PRO A 24 2.66 -11.88 -16.11
C PRO A 24 2.32 -11.87 -14.61
N ILE A 25 3.09 -12.61 -13.80
CA ILE A 25 3.14 -12.40 -12.34
C ILE A 25 4.08 -11.23 -12.10
N ALA A 26 3.62 -10.02 -12.40
CA ALA A 26 4.37 -8.80 -12.09
C ALA A 26 3.46 -7.58 -12.13
N SER A 27 2.80 -7.28 -11.01
CA SER A 27 2.81 -5.94 -10.39
C SER A 27 1.90 -5.91 -9.16
N ILE A 28 2.34 -6.53 -8.06
CA ILE A 28 2.00 -6.00 -6.72
C ILE A 28 3.06 -4.96 -6.36
N HIS A 29 3.18 -3.94 -7.20
CA HIS A 29 3.71 -2.67 -6.77
C HIS A 29 2.73 -1.65 -7.34
N GLN A 30 1.66 -1.43 -6.60
CA GLN A 30 0.96 -0.17 -6.71
C GLN A 30 1.79 0.84 -5.91
N PRO A 31 2.59 1.72 -6.55
CA PRO A 31 2.57 3.08 -6.08
C PRO A 31 1.17 3.57 -6.41
N THR A 32 0.22 3.36 -5.50
CA THR A 32 -1.04 4.09 -5.60
C THR A 32 -0.65 5.55 -5.44
N ALA A 33 -0.48 6.26 -6.55
CA ALA A 33 -0.81 7.67 -6.61
C ALA A 33 -2.29 7.75 -6.22
N SER A 34 -2.53 7.76 -4.91
CA SER A 34 -3.84 7.90 -4.32
C SER A 34 -4.35 9.23 -4.80
N LYS A 35 -5.35 9.21 -5.70
CA LYS A 35 -6.11 10.40 -6.07
C LYS A 35 -6.46 11.09 -4.75
N SER A 36 -5.95 12.29 -4.51
CA SER A 36 -6.21 13.10 -3.32
C SER A 36 -7.71 13.04 -2.98
N GLN A 37 -8.06 12.16 -2.05
CA GLN A 37 -9.42 12.03 -1.55
C GLN A 37 -9.49 13.05 -0.43
N ALA A 38 -9.98 14.25 -0.74
CA ALA A 38 -10.27 15.25 0.28
C ALA A 38 -11.15 14.60 1.36
N GLY A 39 -10.66 14.57 2.61
CA GLY A 39 -11.35 13.94 3.73
C GLY A 39 -10.99 12.48 4.05
N GLN A 40 -10.20 11.78 3.22
CA GLN A 40 -9.72 10.44 3.58
C GLN A 40 -8.54 10.52 4.56
N ARG A 41 -8.61 9.73 5.64
CA ARG A 41 -7.48 9.53 6.55
C ARG A 41 -6.46 8.57 5.93
N VAL A 42 -5.25 9.05 5.68
CA VAL A 42 -4.12 8.31 5.14
C VAL A 42 -3.14 7.99 6.25
N GLN A 43 -2.76 6.73 6.40
CA GLN A 43 -1.77 6.30 7.40
C GLN A 43 -0.36 6.70 6.96
N CYS A 44 0.48 7.08 7.93
CA CYS A 44 1.88 7.37 7.63
C CYS A 44 2.63 6.10 7.22
N PRO A 45 3.47 6.15 6.17
CA PRO A 45 4.20 5.00 5.69
C PRO A 45 5.29 4.57 6.68
N SER A 46 5.67 3.30 6.59
CA SER A 46 6.88 2.76 7.20
C SER A 46 7.80 2.25 6.07
N PRO A 47 9.08 2.65 6.01
CA PRO A 47 9.77 3.54 6.94
C PRO A 47 9.34 5.01 6.83
N ARG A 48 9.55 5.77 7.91
CA ARG A 48 9.21 7.19 7.99
C ARG A 48 10.18 8.03 7.14
N PRO A 49 9.70 9.03 6.38
CA PRO A 49 10.58 9.90 5.61
C PRO A 49 11.50 10.70 6.54
N GLN A 50 12.78 10.79 6.18
CA GLN A 50 13.80 11.54 6.95
C GLN A 50 14.06 12.92 6.36
N MET A 51 13.77 13.11 5.06
CA MET A 51 13.98 14.35 4.33
C MET A 51 12.69 14.75 3.63
N CYS A 52 12.31 16.02 3.75
CA CYS A 52 11.11 16.57 3.14
C CYS A 52 11.43 17.86 2.40
N THR A 53 10.72 18.09 1.29
CA THR A 53 10.76 19.37 0.59
C THR A 53 10.03 20.45 1.41
N ARG A 54 10.29 21.73 1.09
CA ARG A 54 9.59 22.87 1.70
C ARG A 54 8.27 23.23 0.98
N GLN A 55 7.70 22.29 0.24
CA GLN A 55 6.41 22.49 -0.44
C GLN A 55 5.30 22.63 0.59
N TYR A 56 4.37 23.54 0.35
CA TYR A 56 3.24 23.78 1.23
C TYR A 56 1.96 23.24 0.58
N ASP A 57 1.57 22.03 0.99
CA ASP A 57 0.35 21.31 0.61
C ASP A 57 -0.26 20.76 1.91
N PRO A 58 -0.96 21.60 2.69
CA PRO A 58 -1.21 21.31 4.09
C PRO A 58 -2.05 20.06 4.32
N VAL A 59 -1.82 19.44 5.47
CA VAL A 59 -2.55 18.25 5.94
C VAL A 59 -2.93 18.39 7.41
N CYS A 60 -4.05 17.78 7.80
CA CYS A 60 -4.46 17.65 9.18
C CYS A 60 -3.88 16.36 9.74
N ALA A 61 -2.74 16.47 10.42
CA ALA A 61 -2.07 15.36 11.06
C ALA A 61 -2.84 14.88 12.29
N VAL A 62 -2.76 13.59 12.57
CA VAL A 62 -3.41 12.94 13.70
C VAL A 62 -2.40 12.10 14.45
N THR A 63 -2.26 12.34 15.75
CA THR A 63 -1.40 11.54 16.64
C THR A 63 -2.07 10.23 17.05
N SER A 64 -1.32 9.32 17.71
CA SER A 64 -1.89 8.12 18.32
C SER A 64 -3.01 8.42 19.32
N ASP A 65 -2.89 9.53 20.03
CA ASP A 65 -3.82 9.97 21.07
C ASP A 65 -5.01 10.75 20.51
N GLY A 66 -5.09 10.88 19.18
CA GLY A 66 -6.18 11.54 18.47
C GLY A 66 -6.06 13.07 18.36
N LEU A 67 -4.97 13.67 18.87
CA LEU A 67 -4.72 15.10 18.72
C LEU A 67 -4.51 15.45 17.25
N ARG A 68 -5.01 16.62 16.86
CA ARG A 68 -5.00 17.12 15.48
C ARG A 68 -4.17 18.40 15.37
N SER A 69 -3.34 18.48 14.33
CA SER A 69 -2.58 19.69 14.03
C SER A 69 -2.36 19.86 12.52
N THR A 70 -2.36 21.10 12.04
CA THR A 70 -2.02 21.40 10.66
C THR A 70 -0.51 21.27 10.45
N GLN A 71 -0.10 20.46 9.48
CA GLN A 71 1.28 20.31 9.04
C GLN A 71 1.42 20.83 7.61
N GLY A 72 2.58 21.40 7.26
CA GLY A 72 2.79 22.06 5.96
C GLY A 72 2.71 21.13 4.76
N ASN A 73 3.00 19.83 4.92
CA ASN A 73 2.74 18.80 3.92
C ASN A 73 2.73 17.39 4.55
N ALA A 74 2.30 16.39 3.79
CA ALA A 74 2.25 14.99 4.22
C ALA A 74 3.61 14.41 4.63
N CYS A 75 4.71 14.80 3.95
CA CYS A 75 6.05 14.34 4.32
C CYS A 75 6.45 14.85 5.70
N SER A 76 6.33 16.16 5.93
CA SER A 76 6.64 16.80 7.21
C SER A 76 5.71 16.35 8.34
N ALA A 77 4.48 15.94 8.03
CA ALA A 77 3.62 15.26 9.00
C ALA A 77 4.18 13.88 9.36
N CYS A 78 4.45 13.05 8.37
CA CYS A 78 4.86 11.67 8.59
C CYS A 78 6.34 11.49 8.98
N SER A 79 7.18 12.53 8.95
CA SER A 79 8.54 12.47 9.53
C SER A 79 8.52 12.49 11.05
N ASN A 80 7.47 13.04 11.68
CA ASN A 80 7.30 13.03 13.13
C ASN A 80 6.71 11.70 13.60
N ALA A 81 7.47 10.96 14.42
CA ALA A 81 7.09 9.66 14.98
C ALA A 81 5.71 9.63 15.67
N ALA A 82 5.31 10.73 16.32
CA ALA A 82 4.06 10.83 17.06
C ALA A 82 2.81 10.90 16.16
N ILE A 83 2.96 11.35 14.91
CA ILE A 83 1.87 11.41 13.93
C ILE A 83 1.72 10.02 13.31
N VAL A 84 0.50 9.47 13.34
CA VAL A 84 0.19 8.13 12.80
C VAL A 84 -0.54 8.21 11.46
N ALA A 85 -1.26 9.30 11.21
CA ALA A 85 -2.03 9.50 10.00
C ALA A 85 -2.24 10.98 9.69
N TYR A 86 -2.71 11.29 8.49
CA TYR A 86 -3.08 12.63 8.09
C TYR A 86 -4.33 12.62 7.19
N ILE A 87 -4.99 13.76 7.08
CA ILE A 87 -6.07 14.01 6.11
C ILE A 87 -5.62 15.18 5.23
N ALA A 88 -5.91 15.13 3.93
CA ALA A 88 -5.57 16.24 3.03
C ALA A 88 -6.32 17.53 3.42
N GLY A 89 -5.63 18.67 3.41
CA GLY A 89 -6.14 19.97 3.84
C GLY A 89 -5.80 20.29 5.30
N GLU A 90 -5.90 21.57 5.67
CA GLU A 90 -5.70 22.01 7.07
C GLU A 90 -6.71 21.39 8.03
N CYS A 91 -6.41 21.39 9.33
CA CYS A 91 -7.41 21.01 10.32
C CYS A 91 -8.50 22.07 10.39
N VAL A 92 -9.75 21.67 10.10
CA VAL A 92 -10.94 22.44 10.46
C VAL A 92 -11.29 22.12 11.92
N SER A 93 -11.55 23.14 12.74
CA SER A 93 -12.18 22.89 14.04
C SER A 93 -13.53 22.22 13.79
N ALA A 94 -13.79 21.10 14.46
CA ALA A 94 -15.17 20.79 14.80
C ALA A 94 -15.47 21.67 16.01
N ASP A 95 -16.05 22.84 15.75
CA ASP A 95 -16.79 23.58 16.78
C ASP A 95 -17.97 22.73 17.29
#